data_AF-A0A931KZW9-F1
#
_entry.id   AF-A0A931KZW9-F1
#
_cell.length_a   1.000
_cell.length_b   1.000
_cell.length_c   1.000
_cell.angle_alpha   90.00
_cell.angle_beta   90.00
_cell.angle_gamma   90.00
#
_symmetry.space_group_name_H-M   'P 1'
#
loop_
_entity.id
_entity.type
_entity.pdbx_description
1 polymer ?
#
loop_
_entity_poly.entity_id
_entity_poly.type
_entity_poly.pdbx_seq_one_letter_code
_entity_poly.pdbx_strand_id
1 'polypeptide(L)'
;MTPAAPVEAVVFDWGGTLTPWHSIDLVAQWYAYAQVYDPVHGAELARRLFEAEESLWRRQRDSGGAHGTGHLDDVFAACGIDVESWQHAEALQTYLEAWDPHTYTDPDVVPLLQALRADGVRTGILSNTMWPRQHHEAVLERDGVLHLVDGAVFTSETPTGKPHADSFRAALAAVGCDDPARVVFVGDRPWDDVHGAQQVGMRAILVPHSDIPLHQQVPVDVVPDGVAHRLLDVLTLVRAWNSAALRA
;
A
#
# COMPACT_ATOMS: atom_id res chain seq x y z
N MET A 1 33.74 -9.39 -3.39
CA MET A 1 32.34 -9.01 -3.13
C MET A 1 31.61 -10.28 -2.80
N THR A 2 30.97 -10.35 -1.63
CA THR A 2 30.07 -11.47 -1.30
C THR A 2 28.92 -11.46 -2.30
N PRO A 3 28.54 -12.60 -2.89
CA PRO A 3 27.40 -12.61 -3.80
C PRO A 3 26.12 -12.18 -3.09
N ALA A 4 25.25 -11.48 -3.82
CA ALA A 4 23.96 -11.05 -3.31
C ALA A 4 23.11 -12.29 -2.96
N ALA A 5 22.41 -12.24 -1.82
CA ALA A 5 21.58 -13.33 -1.36
C ALA A 5 20.42 -13.61 -2.34
N PRO A 6 19.99 -14.87 -2.51
CA PRO A 6 18.80 -15.18 -3.30
C PRO A 6 17.55 -14.59 -2.64
N VAL A 7 16.65 -14.08 -3.47
CA VAL A 7 15.31 -13.61 -3.10
C VAL A 7 14.43 -14.79 -2.73
N GLU A 8 13.86 -14.75 -1.53
CA GLU A 8 12.86 -15.71 -1.03
C GLU A 8 11.46 -15.12 -0.90
N ALA A 9 11.35 -13.79 -0.83
CA ALA A 9 10.06 -13.12 -0.79
C ALA A 9 10.07 -11.79 -1.54
N VAL A 10 8.91 -11.42 -2.08
CA VAL A 10 8.63 -10.11 -2.65
C VAL A 10 7.45 -9.50 -1.92
N VAL A 11 7.66 -8.34 -1.30
CA VAL A 11 6.60 -7.57 -0.66
C VAL A 11 6.23 -6.40 -1.56
N PHE A 12 4.94 -6.20 -1.79
CA PHE A 12 4.42 -5.15 -2.64
C PHE A 12 3.74 -4.07 -1.79
N ASP A 13 3.94 -2.81 -2.17
CA ASP A 13 2.94 -1.79 -1.91
C ASP A 13 1.62 -2.15 -2.63
N TRP A 14 0.50 -1.63 -2.17
CA TRP A 14 -0.80 -1.91 -2.77
C TRP A 14 -1.28 -0.81 -3.72
N GLY A 15 -1.37 0.44 -3.26
CA GLY A 15 -2.02 1.53 -3.98
C GLY A 15 -1.09 2.24 -4.95
N GLY A 16 -1.35 2.16 -6.26
CA GLY A 16 -0.42 2.63 -7.29
C GLY A 16 0.54 1.53 -7.76
N THR A 17 0.75 0.49 -6.95
CA THR A 17 1.58 -0.65 -7.32
C THR A 17 0.76 -1.85 -7.80
N LEU A 18 -0.02 -2.49 -6.92
CA LEU A 18 -0.89 -3.62 -7.29
C LEU A 18 -2.22 -3.13 -7.87
N THR A 19 -2.66 -1.93 -7.52
CA THR A 19 -3.74 -1.21 -8.21
C THR A 19 -3.13 -0.17 -9.16
N PRO A 20 -3.64 -0.03 -10.40
CA PRO A 20 -3.09 0.95 -11.32
C PRO A 20 -3.22 2.38 -10.80
N TRP A 21 -2.17 3.18 -10.96
CA TRP A 21 -2.19 4.59 -10.64
C TRP A 21 -3.16 5.37 -11.53
N HIS A 22 -4.04 6.16 -10.91
CA HIS A 22 -4.80 7.21 -11.57
C HIS A 22 -5.20 8.31 -10.58
N SER A 23 -5.67 9.45 -11.10
CA SER A 23 -6.17 10.54 -10.25
C SER A 23 -7.56 10.19 -9.69
N ILE A 24 -7.76 10.49 -8.40
CA ILE A 24 -9.02 10.26 -7.67
C ILE A 24 -9.45 11.59 -7.05
N ASP A 25 -10.74 11.92 -7.17
CA ASP A 25 -11.33 13.04 -6.44
C ASP A 25 -11.71 12.57 -5.03
N LEU A 26 -10.78 12.72 -4.08
CA LEU A 26 -10.97 12.27 -2.70
C LEU A 26 -12.16 12.96 -2.00
N VAL A 27 -12.49 14.19 -2.39
CA VAL A 27 -13.66 14.89 -1.82
C VAL A 27 -14.94 14.25 -2.35
N ALA A 28 -14.97 13.84 -3.62
CA ALA A 28 -16.10 13.10 -4.18
C ALA A 28 -16.32 11.75 -3.47
N GLN A 29 -15.24 11.05 -3.07
CA GLN A 29 -15.35 9.82 -2.28
C GLN A 29 -16.04 10.08 -0.94
N TRP A 30 -15.62 11.11 -0.20
CA TRP A 30 -16.28 11.52 1.04
C TRP A 30 -17.70 12.06 0.83
N TYR A 31 -18.00 12.61 -0.33
CA TYR A 31 -19.34 13.06 -0.65
C TYR A 31 -20.33 11.91 -0.76
N ALA A 32 -19.91 10.74 -1.24
CA ALA A 32 -20.72 9.52 -1.24
C ALA A 32 -21.13 9.12 0.18
N TYR A 33 -20.19 9.14 1.14
CA TYR A 33 -20.49 8.97 2.57
C TYR A 33 -21.49 10.04 3.06
N ALA A 34 -21.15 11.31 2.82
CA ALA A 34 -21.80 12.43 3.45
C ALA A 34 -23.25 12.64 2.99
N GLN A 35 -23.56 12.31 1.73
CA GLN A 35 -24.93 12.36 1.20
C GLN A 35 -25.88 11.38 1.89
N VAL A 36 -25.36 10.24 2.37
CA VAL A 36 -26.16 9.25 3.12
C VAL A 36 -26.28 9.66 4.58
N TYR A 37 -25.17 10.09 5.20
CA TYR A 37 -25.14 10.41 6.63
C TYR A 37 -25.86 11.73 6.99
N ASP A 38 -25.60 12.81 6.25
CA ASP A 38 -26.24 14.12 6.43
C ASP A 38 -26.58 14.72 5.04
N PRO A 39 -27.70 14.30 4.42
CA PRO A 39 -28.07 14.77 3.08
C PRO A 39 -28.31 16.28 3.00
N VAL A 40 -28.59 16.94 4.12
CA VAL A 40 -28.83 18.40 4.16
C VAL A 40 -27.50 19.15 4.07
N HIS A 41 -26.45 18.66 4.72
CA HIS A 41 -25.13 19.30 4.76
C HIS A 41 -24.01 18.49 4.10
N GLY A 42 -24.35 17.55 3.21
CA GLY A 42 -23.40 16.55 2.69
C GLY A 42 -22.12 17.13 2.09
N ALA A 43 -22.20 18.26 1.37
CA ALA A 43 -21.00 18.87 0.77
C ALA A 43 -20.05 19.44 1.84
N GLU A 44 -20.58 20.06 2.87
CA GLU A 44 -19.78 20.60 3.98
C GLU A 44 -19.22 19.47 4.85
N LEU A 45 -20.01 18.42 5.08
CA LEU A 45 -19.53 17.24 5.81
C LEU A 45 -18.41 16.52 5.04
N ALA A 46 -18.55 16.33 3.72
CA ALA A 46 -17.51 15.72 2.90
C ALA A 46 -16.18 16.47 2.98
N ARG A 47 -16.22 17.81 2.90
CA ARG A 47 -15.03 18.66 3.05
C ARG A 47 -14.38 18.50 4.43
N ARG A 48 -15.18 18.45 5.49
CA ARG A 48 -14.69 18.24 6.87
C ARG A 48 -14.02 16.87 7.05
N LEU A 49 -14.62 15.81 6.49
CA LEU A 49 -14.06 14.45 6.52
C LEU A 49 -12.73 14.40 5.75
N PHE A 50 -12.69 14.97 4.55
CA PHE A 50 -11.46 15.09 3.77
C PHE A 50 -10.37 15.86 4.52
N GLU A 51 -10.69 16.98 5.16
CA GLU A 51 -9.73 17.77 5.93
C GLU A 51 -9.20 17.01 7.16
N ALA A 52 -10.07 16.22 7.81
CA ALA A 52 -9.67 15.35 8.91
C ALA A 52 -8.73 14.24 8.44
N GLU A 53 -9.06 13.56 7.33
CA GLU A 53 -8.18 12.57 6.69
C GLU A 53 -6.81 13.18 6.32
N GLU A 54 -6.80 14.32 5.61
CA GLU A 54 -5.56 15.00 5.20
C GLU A 54 -4.70 15.41 6.41
N SER A 55 -5.33 15.76 7.54
CA SER A 55 -4.62 16.03 8.78
C SER A 55 -3.92 14.78 9.31
N LEU A 56 -4.54 13.60 9.22
CA LEU A 56 -3.95 12.34 9.68
C LEU A 56 -2.77 11.94 8.78
N TRP A 57 -2.96 11.98 7.47
CA TRP A 57 -1.89 11.75 6.48
C TRP A 57 -0.72 12.72 6.65
N ARG A 58 -1.00 13.99 6.94
CA ARG A 58 0.06 14.98 7.22
C ARG A 58 0.86 14.62 8.46
N ARG A 59 0.24 14.16 9.55
CA ARG A 59 0.96 13.73 10.76
C ARG A 59 1.92 12.58 10.47
N GLN A 60 1.52 11.61 9.65
CA GLN A 60 2.42 10.56 9.22
C GLN A 60 3.61 11.10 8.44
N ARG A 61 3.35 11.95 7.42
CA ARG A 61 4.40 12.55 6.59
C ARG A 61 5.39 13.36 7.43
N ASP A 62 4.89 14.24 8.30
CA ASP A 62 5.69 15.12 9.14
C ASP A 62 6.54 14.34 10.17
N SER A 63 6.08 13.16 10.58
CA SER A 63 6.80 12.27 11.50
C SER A 63 7.69 11.23 10.80
N GLY A 64 7.73 11.22 9.47
CA GLY A 64 8.46 10.21 8.70
C GLY A 64 7.99 8.77 8.98
N GLY A 65 6.69 8.59 9.27
CA GLY A 65 6.12 7.29 9.58
C GLY A 65 6.19 6.85 11.04
N ALA A 66 6.78 7.65 11.94
CA ALA A 66 6.80 7.34 13.38
C ALA A 66 5.39 7.36 14.00
N HIS A 67 4.47 8.09 13.38
CA HIS A 67 3.04 7.91 13.55
C HIS A 67 2.46 7.27 12.28
N GLY A 68 1.69 6.20 12.43
CA GLY A 68 0.95 5.57 11.34
C GLY A 68 -0.13 6.49 10.75
N THR A 69 -0.77 5.99 9.69
CA THR A 69 -1.89 6.61 8.98
C THR A 69 -3.10 6.91 9.87
N GLY A 70 -3.25 6.17 10.97
CA GLY A 70 -4.47 6.14 11.77
C GLY A 70 -5.53 5.22 11.17
N HIS A 71 -6.72 5.22 11.77
CA HIS A 71 -7.87 4.45 11.32
C HIS A 71 -8.95 5.37 10.74
N LEU A 72 -9.82 4.85 9.89
CA LEU A 72 -10.97 5.60 9.38
C LEU A 72 -11.84 6.16 10.52
N ASP A 73 -11.93 5.43 11.64
CA ASP A 73 -12.63 5.86 12.86
C ASP A 73 -12.05 7.14 13.47
N ASP A 74 -10.75 7.40 13.30
CA ASP A 74 -10.14 8.65 13.76
C ASP A 74 -10.66 9.86 12.95
N VAL A 75 -10.94 9.66 11.65
CA VAL A 75 -11.56 10.68 10.78
C VAL A 75 -12.98 10.99 11.28
N PHE A 76 -13.75 9.94 11.53
CA PHE A 76 -15.13 10.04 12.03
C PHE A 76 -15.19 10.72 13.39
N ALA A 77 -14.32 10.32 14.31
CA ALA A 77 -14.21 10.92 15.64
C ALA A 77 -13.84 12.41 15.56
N ALA A 78 -12.89 12.79 14.70
CA ALA A 78 -12.51 14.19 14.49
C ALA A 78 -13.66 15.06 13.94
N CYS A 79 -14.60 14.45 13.23
CA CYS A 79 -15.78 15.11 12.70
C CYS A 79 -17.02 15.04 13.61
N GLY A 80 -16.94 14.34 14.74
CA GLY A 80 -18.08 14.14 15.65
C GLY A 80 -19.19 13.26 15.06
N ILE A 81 -18.81 12.29 14.22
CA ILE A 81 -19.72 11.30 13.66
C ILE A 81 -20.13 10.29 14.73
N ASP A 82 -21.41 9.96 14.78
CA ASP A 82 -21.93 8.87 15.60
C ASP A 82 -21.78 7.55 14.84
N VAL A 83 -20.68 6.86 15.10
CA VAL A 83 -20.31 5.60 14.43
C VAL A 83 -21.20 4.41 14.81
N GLU A 84 -22.02 4.53 15.86
CA GLU A 84 -22.98 3.50 16.26
C GLU A 84 -24.33 3.66 15.54
N SER A 85 -24.54 4.75 14.81
CA SER A 85 -25.77 5.00 14.08
C SER A 85 -25.93 4.08 12.86
N TRP A 86 -27.18 3.73 12.54
CA TRP A 86 -27.47 2.98 11.30
C TRP A 86 -27.12 3.79 10.05
N GLN A 87 -27.25 5.13 10.12
CA GLN A 87 -26.84 6.03 9.04
C GLN A 87 -25.35 5.95 8.77
N HIS A 88 -24.52 5.86 9.82
CA HIS A 88 -23.09 5.64 9.66
C HIS A 88 -22.80 4.31 8.94
N ALA A 89 -23.45 3.23 9.37
CA ALA A 89 -23.24 1.91 8.76
C ALA A 89 -23.55 1.91 7.25
N GLU A 90 -24.67 2.52 6.84
CA GLU A 90 -25.05 2.64 5.41
C GLU A 90 -24.12 3.60 4.64
N ALA A 91 -23.75 4.73 5.26
CA ALA A 91 -22.84 5.71 4.66
C ALA A 91 -21.43 5.14 4.46
N LEU A 92 -20.93 4.36 5.42
CA LEU A 92 -19.63 3.70 5.32
C LEU A 92 -19.62 2.65 4.21
N GLN A 93 -20.68 1.86 4.06
CA GLN A 93 -20.80 0.94 2.92
C GLN A 93 -20.75 1.71 1.59
N THR A 94 -21.54 2.78 1.48
CA THR A 94 -21.57 3.62 0.27
C THR A 94 -20.20 4.25 -0.04
N TYR A 95 -19.47 4.70 0.99
CA TYR A 95 -18.11 5.20 0.86
C TYR A 95 -17.17 4.14 0.29
N LEU A 96 -17.17 2.93 0.88
CA LEU A 96 -16.29 1.85 0.46
C LEU A 96 -16.62 1.36 -0.96
N GLU A 97 -17.90 1.28 -1.33
CA GLU A 97 -18.33 0.95 -2.69
C GLU A 97 -17.92 2.02 -3.72
N ALA A 98 -17.92 3.30 -3.34
CA ALA A 98 -17.46 4.37 -4.21
C ALA A 98 -15.97 4.22 -4.58
N TRP A 99 -15.19 3.44 -3.83
CA TRP A 99 -13.80 3.14 -4.15
C TRP A 99 -13.60 1.97 -5.11
N ASP A 100 -14.63 1.14 -5.38
CA ASP A 100 -14.50 -0.03 -6.26
C ASP A 100 -13.92 0.27 -7.65
N PRO A 101 -14.32 1.37 -8.34
CA PRO A 101 -13.75 1.72 -9.64
C PRO A 101 -12.26 2.12 -9.58
N HIS A 102 -11.71 2.29 -8.38
CA HIS A 102 -10.37 2.82 -8.11
C HIS A 102 -9.45 1.82 -7.43
N THR A 103 -9.95 0.61 -7.15
CA THR A 103 -9.26 -0.41 -6.36
C THR A 103 -9.25 -1.77 -7.06
N TYR A 104 -9.30 -1.78 -8.40
CA TYR A 104 -9.12 -3.02 -9.15
C TYR A 104 -7.64 -3.39 -9.24
N THR A 105 -7.37 -4.68 -9.12
CA THR A 105 -6.03 -5.23 -9.24
C THR A 105 -5.53 -5.16 -10.69
N ASP A 106 -4.28 -4.75 -10.89
CA ASP A 106 -3.65 -4.69 -12.21
C ASP A 106 -3.64 -6.09 -12.88
N PRO A 107 -3.96 -6.20 -14.19
CA PRO A 107 -4.00 -7.48 -14.89
C PRO A 107 -2.71 -8.31 -14.84
N ASP A 108 -1.55 -7.68 -14.67
CA ASP A 108 -0.25 -8.36 -14.57
C ASP A 108 -0.03 -9.00 -13.17
N VAL A 109 -0.82 -8.67 -12.14
CA VAL A 109 -0.63 -9.17 -10.77
C VAL A 109 -0.87 -10.67 -10.66
N VAL A 110 -2.01 -11.18 -11.14
CA VAL A 110 -2.33 -12.62 -11.06
C VAL A 110 -1.21 -13.48 -11.69
N PRO A 111 -0.80 -13.26 -12.96
CA PRO A 111 0.28 -14.05 -13.55
C PRO A 111 1.63 -13.83 -12.87
N LEU A 112 1.91 -12.62 -12.36
CA LEU A 112 3.14 -12.34 -11.59
C LEU A 112 3.21 -13.16 -10.32
N LEU A 113 2.19 -13.08 -9.45
CA LEU A 113 2.19 -13.76 -8.15
C LEU A 113 2.17 -15.28 -8.32
N GLN A 114 1.44 -15.80 -9.31
CA GLN A 114 1.47 -17.22 -9.66
C GLN A 114 2.87 -17.69 -10.09
N ALA A 115 3.57 -16.90 -10.90
CA ALA A 115 4.91 -17.23 -11.35
C ALA A 115 5.94 -17.16 -10.22
N LEU A 116 5.87 -16.14 -9.35
CA LEU A 116 6.71 -16.05 -8.15
C LEU A 116 6.50 -17.26 -7.24
N ARG A 117 5.25 -17.65 -6.99
CA ARG A 117 4.93 -18.85 -6.21
C ARG A 117 5.47 -20.12 -6.85
N ALA A 118 5.35 -20.26 -8.17
CA ALA A 118 5.91 -21.40 -8.90
C ALA A 118 7.45 -21.49 -8.78
N ASP A 119 8.12 -20.34 -8.63
CA ASP A 119 9.56 -20.24 -8.37
C ASP A 119 9.92 -20.43 -6.88
N GLY A 120 8.95 -20.70 -6.01
CA GLY A 120 9.14 -20.85 -4.57
C GLY A 120 9.38 -19.54 -3.82
N VAL A 121 9.04 -18.40 -4.44
CA VAL A 121 9.16 -17.06 -3.86
C VAL A 121 7.84 -16.68 -3.22
N ARG A 122 7.88 -16.35 -1.92
CA ARG A 122 6.72 -15.88 -1.16
C ARG A 122 6.32 -14.48 -1.57
N THR A 123 5.05 -14.14 -1.42
CA THR A 123 4.55 -12.80 -1.75
C THR A 123 3.82 -12.18 -0.56
N GLY A 124 3.98 -10.88 -0.38
CA GLY A 124 3.29 -10.15 0.67
C GLY A 124 2.89 -8.74 0.29
N ILE A 125 2.12 -8.10 1.16
CA ILE A 125 1.65 -6.72 0.99
C ILE A 125 2.06 -5.88 2.19
N LEU A 126 2.51 -4.65 1.96
CA LEU A 126 2.66 -3.61 2.97
C LEU A 126 2.09 -2.29 2.45
N SER A 127 0.94 -1.88 3.00
CA SER A 127 0.21 -0.70 2.52
C SER A 127 0.05 0.37 3.60
N ASN A 128 0.41 1.60 3.23
CA ASN A 128 -0.03 2.78 3.96
C ASN A 128 -1.53 2.98 3.71
N THR A 129 -2.39 2.80 4.72
CA THR A 129 -3.84 2.85 4.54
C THR A 129 -4.56 3.16 5.84
N MET A 130 -5.78 3.71 5.75
CA MET A 130 -6.68 3.93 6.89
C MET A 130 -7.82 2.93 6.95
N TRP A 131 -7.94 2.07 5.93
CA TRP A 131 -9.01 1.10 5.83
C TRP A 131 -8.76 -0.11 6.72
N PRO A 132 -9.83 -0.73 7.23
CA PRO A 132 -9.69 -1.99 7.94
C PRO A 132 -9.21 -3.08 6.98
N ARG A 133 -8.40 -4.02 7.48
CA ARG A 133 -7.89 -5.18 6.74
C ARG A 133 -8.96 -5.91 5.93
N GLN A 134 -10.12 -6.12 6.54
CA GLN A 134 -11.23 -6.86 5.92
C GLN A 134 -11.66 -6.27 4.57
N HIS A 135 -11.53 -4.95 4.37
CA HIS A 135 -11.87 -4.32 3.11
C HIS A 135 -10.82 -4.60 2.03
N HIS A 136 -9.52 -4.53 2.39
CA HIS A 136 -8.44 -4.96 1.49
C HIS A 136 -8.57 -6.44 1.10
N GLU A 137 -8.84 -7.32 2.07
CA GLU A 137 -9.04 -8.74 1.81
C GLU A 137 -10.25 -9.00 0.91
N ALA A 138 -11.35 -8.27 1.08
CA ALA A 138 -12.51 -8.37 0.20
C ALA A 138 -12.19 -7.98 -1.25
N VAL A 139 -11.39 -6.92 -1.46
CA VAL A 139 -10.91 -6.52 -2.80
C VAL A 139 -10.01 -7.59 -3.41
N LEU A 140 -9.05 -8.10 -2.65
CA LEU A 140 -8.15 -9.16 -3.10
C LEU A 140 -8.89 -10.48 -3.40
N GLU A 141 -9.95 -10.80 -2.65
CA GLU A 141 -10.81 -11.97 -2.87
C GLU A 141 -11.65 -11.78 -4.15
N ARG A 142 -12.29 -10.62 -4.31
CA ARG A 142 -13.06 -10.23 -5.52
C ARG A 142 -12.22 -10.39 -6.79
N ASP A 143 -10.96 -9.98 -6.72
CA ASP A 143 -10.03 -10.00 -7.85
C ASP A 143 -9.26 -11.32 -7.99
N GLY A 144 -9.53 -12.29 -7.11
CA GLY A 144 -8.96 -13.64 -7.19
C GLY A 144 -7.46 -13.71 -6.86
N VAL A 145 -6.94 -12.79 -6.06
CA VAL A 145 -5.51 -12.71 -5.70
C VAL A 145 -5.24 -12.98 -4.21
N LEU A 146 -6.24 -12.94 -3.33
CA LEU A 146 -6.02 -13.10 -1.88
C LEU A 146 -5.26 -14.40 -1.55
N HIS A 147 -5.65 -15.52 -2.14
CA HIS A 147 -5.01 -16.82 -1.95
C HIS A 147 -3.56 -16.90 -2.46
N LEU A 148 -3.08 -15.89 -3.20
CA LEU A 148 -1.70 -15.78 -3.67
C LEU A 148 -0.79 -15.04 -2.69
N VAL A 149 -1.35 -14.30 -1.72
CA VAL A 149 -0.63 -13.49 -0.74
C VAL A 149 -0.32 -14.34 0.50
N ASP A 150 0.96 -14.45 0.86
CA ASP A 150 1.41 -15.26 2.00
C ASP A 150 1.43 -14.45 3.32
N GLY A 151 1.44 -13.11 3.25
CA GLY A 151 1.33 -12.23 4.41
C GLY A 151 1.01 -10.79 4.03
N ALA A 152 0.24 -10.08 4.87
CA ALA A 152 -0.14 -8.69 4.59
C ALA A 152 -0.11 -7.81 5.85
N VAL A 153 0.46 -6.61 5.72
CA VAL A 153 0.51 -5.58 6.75
C VAL A 153 -0.20 -4.34 6.23
N PHE A 154 -1.23 -3.92 6.97
CA PHE A 154 -1.96 -2.69 6.72
C PHE A 154 -1.68 -1.74 7.88
N THR A 155 -1.19 -0.55 7.57
CA THR A 155 -0.70 0.38 8.61
C THR A 155 -1.80 1.00 9.46
N SER A 156 -3.07 0.86 9.04
CA SER A 156 -4.25 1.12 9.87
C SER A 156 -4.30 0.27 11.14
N GLU A 157 -3.58 -0.86 11.17
CA GLU A 157 -3.49 -1.77 12.31
C GLU A 157 -2.16 -1.63 13.07
N THR A 158 -1.31 -0.66 12.69
CA THR A 158 0.04 -0.52 13.26
C THR A 158 0.31 0.91 13.76
N PRO A 159 1.15 1.08 14.80
CA PRO A 159 1.46 2.41 15.31
C PRO A 159 2.34 3.25 14.38
N THR A 160 2.97 2.63 13.38
CA THR A 160 3.90 3.27 12.44
C THR A 160 3.46 3.02 11.00
N GLY A 161 3.95 3.82 10.07
CA GLY A 161 3.73 3.63 8.63
C GLY A 161 5.02 3.74 7.84
N LYS A 162 5.02 3.34 6.58
CA LYS A 162 6.17 3.57 5.68
C LYS A 162 6.51 5.07 5.65
N PRO A 163 7.79 5.47 5.67
CA PRO A 163 9.00 4.63 5.53
C PRO A 163 9.56 4.06 6.84
N HIS A 164 8.85 4.10 7.96
CA HIS A 164 9.39 3.67 9.25
C HIS A 164 9.85 2.20 9.24
N ALA A 165 11.04 1.95 9.76
CA ALA A 165 11.68 0.62 9.71
C ALA A 165 10.82 -0.51 10.30
N ASP A 166 10.02 -0.21 11.33
CA ASP A 166 9.14 -1.22 11.95
C ASP A 166 8.03 -1.71 11.01
N SER A 167 7.55 -0.88 10.08
CA SER A 167 6.58 -1.31 9.06
C SER A 167 7.19 -2.36 8.12
N PHE A 168 8.44 -2.20 7.72
CA PHE A 168 9.15 -3.19 6.88
C PHE A 168 9.52 -4.45 7.66
N ARG A 169 9.92 -4.32 8.93
CA ARG A 169 10.14 -5.49 9.81
C ARG A 169 8.86 -6.28 10.05
N ALA A 170 7.72 -5.60 10.19
CA ALA A 170 6.42 -6.27 10.27
C ALA A 170 6.12 -7.03 8.98
N ALA A 171 6.42 -6.46 7.81
CA ALA A 171 6.26 -7.15 6.54
C ALA A 171 7.17 -8.38 6.39
N LEU A 172 8.44 -8.30 6.84
CA LEU A 172 9.34 -9.46 6.93
C LEU A 172 8.74 -10.60 7.74
N ALA A 173 8.25 -10.27 8.94
CA ALA A 173 7.62 -11.24 9.83
C ALA A 173 6.36 -11.84 9.20
N ALA A 174 5.54 -11.02 8.53
CA ALA A 174 4.31 -11.46 7.88
C ALA A 174 4.56 -12.48 6.76
N VAL A 175 5.62 -12.31 5.96
CA VAL A 175 6.01 -13.29 4.93
C VAL A 175 6.90 -14.43 5.46
N GLY A 176 7.27 -14.40 6.75
CA GLY A 176 8.10 -15.40 7.41
C GLY A 176 9.57 -15.40 6.97
N CYS A 177 10.13 -14.23 6.61
CA CYS A 177 11.53 -14.05 6.26
C CYS A 177 12.29 -13.35 7.39
N ASP A 178 13.38 -13.95 7.87
CA ASP A 178 14.21 -13.33 8.93
C ASP A 178 15.33 -12.43 8.38
N ASP A 179 15.80 -12.71 7.16
CA ASP A 179 16.91 -11.97 6.53
C ASP A 179 16.37 -10.95 5.51
N PRO A 180 16.47 -9.63 5.78
CA PRO A 180 16.01 -8.60 4.86
C PRO A 180 16.71 -8.64 3.49
N ALA A 181 17.97 -9.10 3.41
CA ALA A 181 18.69 -9.17 2.14
C ALA A 181 18.06 -10.16 1.14
N ARG A 182 17.21 -11.07 1.63
CA ARG A 182 16.48 -12.08 0.86
C ARG A 182 15.07 -11.62 0.50
N VAL A 183 14.69 -10.39 0.85
CA VAL A 183 13.39 -9.81 0.55
C VAL A 183 13.56 -8.61 -0.37
N VAL A 184 12.67 -8.52 -1.34
CA VAL A 184 12.56 -7.39 -2.25
C VAL A 184 11.27 -6.65 -1.94
N PHE A 185 11.35 -5.34 -1.77
CA PHE A 185 10.19 -4.47 -1.73
C PHE A 185 9.90 -3.90 -3.12
N VAL A 186 8.64 -3.86 -3.53
CA VAL A 186 8.20 -3.27 -4.80
C VAL A 186 7.17 -2.19 -4.49
N GLY A 187 7.41 -0.96 -4.94
CA GLY A 187 6.49 0.15 -4.71
C GLY A 187 6.68 1.31 -5.67
N ASP A 188 5.78 2.28 -5.64
CA ASP A 188 5.78 3.44 -6.53
C ASP A 188 6.40 4.70 -5.90
N ARG A 189 6.60 4.72 -4.58
CA ARG A 189 7.11 5.89 -3.86
C ARG A 189 8.60 5.77 -3.55
N PRO A 190 9.46 6.66 -4.10
CA PRO A 190 10.88 6.65 -3.77
C PRO A 190 11.16 6.81 -2.27
N TRP A 191 10.43 7.70 -1.58
CA TRP A 191 10.61 7.92 -0.14
C TRP A 191 9.99 6.80 0.70
N ASP A 192 8.70 6.55 0.53
CA ASP A 192 8.00 5.62 1.42
C ASP A 192 8.46 4.18 1.20
N ASP A 193 8.63 3.76 -0.07
CA ASP A 193 8.90 2.36 -0.43
C ASP A 193 10.37 2.07 -0.60
N VAL A 194 11.05 2.77 -1.52
CA VAL A 194 12.44 2.44 -1.88
C VAL A 194 13.38 2.74 -0.72
N HIS A 195 13.33 3.98 -0.21
CA HIS A 195 14.17 4.38 0.90
C HIS A 195 13.82 3.60 2.18
N GLY A 196 12.54 3.45 2.51
CA GLY A 196 12.10 2.68 3.67
C GLY A 196 12.58 1.22 3.67
N ALA A 197 12.48 0.53 2.52
CA ALA A 197 12.94 -0.85 2.37
C ALA A 197 14.46 -0.97 2.51
N GLN A 198 15.21 -0.10 1.83
CA GLN A 198 16.67 -0.14 1.85
C GLN A 198 17.25 0.17 3.23
N GLN A 199 16.58 1.00 4.05
CA GLN A 199 16.98 1.27 5.43
C GLN A 199 17.05 0.03 6.32
N VAL A 200 16.23 -1.00 6.03
CA VAL A 200 16.24 -2.26 6.78
C VAL A 200 17.07 -3.35 6.10
N GLY A 201 17.71 -3.05 4.97
CA GLY A 201 18.56 -3.99 4.22
C GLY A 201 17.83 -4.81 3.16
N MET A 202 16.58 -4.49 2.83
CA MET A 202 15.89 -5.07 1.68
C MET A 202 16.44 -4.47 0.38
N ARG A 203 16.32 -5.22 -0.71
CA ARG A 203 16.38 -4.62 -2.06
C ARG A 203 15.06 -3.95 -2.38
N ALA A 204 15.10 -2.93 -3.23
CA ALA A 204 13.90 -2.22 -3.66
C ALA A 204 13.78 -2.12 -5.18
N ILE A 205 12.58 -2.39 -5.71
CA ILE A 205 12.21 -2.13 -7.10
C ILE A 205 11.21 -0.98 -7.12
N LEU A 206 11.52 0.05 -7.90
CA LEU A 206 10.62 1.18 -8.13
C LEU A 206 9.71 0.89 -9.34
N VAL A 207 8.41 1.14 -9.17
CA VAL A 207 7.42 1.19 -10.26
C VAL A 207 7.08 2.66 -10.54
N PRO A 208 7.69 3.30 -11.55
CA PRO A 208 7.51 4.73 -11.77
C PRO A 208 6.17 5.03 -12.44
N HIS A 209 5.51 6.10 -12.00
CA HIS A 209 4.34 6.66 -12.68
C HIS A 209 4.68 7.99 -13.35
N SER A 210 4.27 8.13 -14.62
CA SER A 210 4.56 9.32 -15.44
C SER A 210 3.82 10.59 -14.97
N ASP A 211 2.69 10.42 -14.27
CA ASP A 211 1.72 11.48 -13.98
C ASP A 211 1.59 11.82 -12.48
N ILE A 212 2.67 11.65 -11.69
CA ILE A 212 2.66 12.02 -10.27
C ILE A 212 2.65 13.55 -10.13
N PRO A 213 1.67 14.17 -9.45
CA PRO A 213 1.65 15.61 -9.22
C PRO A 213 2.94 16.10 -8.54
N LEU A 214 3.49 17.24 -8.97
CA LEU A 214 4.77 17.78 -8.46
C LEU A 214 4.84 17.90 -6.93
N HIS A 215 3.71 18.19 -6.26
CA HIS A 215 3.67 18.31 -4.79
C HIS A 215 3.85 16.97 -4.06
N GLN A 216 3.71 15.84 -4.78
CA GLN A 216 3.97 14.49 -4.26
C GLN A 216 5.37 13.99 -4.66
N GLN A 217 6.12 14.76 -5.47
CA GLN A 217 7.50 14.43 -5.82
C GLN A 217 8.41 14.95 -4.70
N VAL A 218 8.78 14.06 -3.79
CA VAL A 218 9.81 14.35 -2.78
C VAL A 218 11.17 14.12 -3.45
N PRO A 219 12.07 15.12 -3.49
CA PRO A 219 13.45 14.90 -3.92
C PRO A 219 14.11 13.99 -2.90
N VAL A 220 14.30 12.73 -3.25
CA VAL A 220 15.04 11.78 -2.44
C VAL A 220 16.21 11.28 -3.28
N ASP A 221 17.42 11.46 -2.77
CA ASP A 221 18.61 10.85 -3.33
C ASP A 221 18.64 9.34 -2.96
N VAL A 222 17.68 8.59 -3.51
CA VAL A 222 17.60 7.14 -3.38
C VAL A 222 17.75 6.49 -4.76
N VAL A 223 18.58 5.46 -4.84
CA VAL A 223 18.78 4.68 -6.05
C VAL A 223 18.14 3.32 -5.82
N PRO A 224 17.05 2.97 -6.53
CA PRO A 224 16.45 1.65 -6.40
C PRO A 224 17.38 0.58 -6.99
N ASP A 225 17.31 -0.64 -6.47
CA ASP A 225 18.06 -1.80 -6.97
C ASP A 225 17.55 -2.26 -8.34
N GLY A 226 16.29 -1.97 -8.66
CA GLY A 226 15.68 -2.21 -9.96
C GLY A 226 14.56 -1.22 -10.27
N VAL A 227 14.21 -1.11 -11.55
CA VAL A 227 13.05 -0.33 -12.01
C VAL A 227 12.19 -1.23 -12.88
N ALA A 228 10.89 -1.29 -12.57
CA ALA A 228 9.90 -2.08 -13.29
C ALA A 228 8.90 -1.14 -13.96
N HIS A 229 8.88 -1.10 -15.29
CA HIS A 229 7.92 -0.28 -16.05
C HIS A 229 6.59 -1.01 -16.28
N ARG A 230 6.59 -2.32 -16.05
CA ARG A 230 5.42 -3.19 -15.90
C ARG A 230 5.62 -4.11 -14.72
N LEU A 231 4.55 -4.56 -14.08
CA LEU A 231 4.65 -5.47 -12.95
C LEU A 231 5.37 -6.78 -13.30
N LEU A 232 5.20 -7.30 -14.52
CA LEU A 232 5.93 -8.50 -14.96
C LEU A 232 7.46 -8.30 -15.07
N ASP A 233 7.97 -7.06 -15.10
CA ASP A 233 9.42 -6.80 -15.06
C ASP A 233 10.00 -7.22 -13.69
N VAL A 234 9.20 -7.17 -12.62
CA VAL A 234 9.58 -7.65 -11.28
C VAL A 234 10.02 -9.11 -11.34
N LEU A 235 9.25 -9.96 -12.02
CA LEU A 235 9.58 -11.38 -12.19
C LEU A 235 10.93 -11.55 -12.91
N THR A 236 11.17 -10.73 -13.93
CA THR A 236 12.42 -10.76 -14.70
C THR A 236 13.61 -10.39 -13.83
N LEU A 237 13.49 -9.34 -13.02
CA LEU A 237 14.52 -8.88 -12.09
C LEU A 237 14.82 -9.93 -11.01
N VAL A 238 13.78 -10.47 -10.36
CA VAL A 238 13.90 -11.48 -9.30
C VAL A 238 14.58 -12.75 -9.83
N ARG A 239 14.17 -13.26 -11.01
CA ARG A 239 14.80 -14.43 -11.64
C ARG A 239 16.26 -14.18 -12.00
N ALA A 240 16.59 -12.99 -12.50
CA ALA A 240 17.97 -12.62 -12.82
C ALA A 240 18.85 -12.62 -11.56
N TRP A 241 18.38 -12.04 -10.46
CA TRP A 241 19.09 -12.03 -9.19
C TRP A 241 19.26 -13.42 -8.59
N ASN A 242 18.22 -14.25 -8.58
CA ASN A 242 18.30 -15.63 -8.08
C ASN A 242 19.25 -16.49 -8.92
N SER A 243 19.22 -16.32 -10.25
CA SER A 243 20.15 -17.00 -11.15
C SER A 243 21.60 -16.57 -10.93
N ALA A 244 21.85 -15.30 -10.60
CA ALA A 244 23.19 -14.82 -10.29
C ALA A 244 23.70 -15.37 -8.94
N ALA A 245 22.84 -15.42 -7.93
CA ALA A 245 23.17 -15.98 -6.61
C ALA A 245 23.53 -17.48 -6.69
N LEU A 246 22.87 -18.25 -7.56
CA LEU A 246 23.19 -19.68 -7.78
C LEU A 246 24.54 -19.92 -8.48
N ARG A 247 25.10 -18.91 -9.16
CA ARG A 247 26.36 -19.02 -9.93
C ARG A 247 27.59 -18.58 -9.14
N ALA A 248 27.41 -18.00 -7.96
CA ALA A 248 28.48 -17.40 -7.18
C ALA A 248 28.86 -18.25 -5.96
#